data_AF-A0A7Y8HA90-F1
#
_entry.id   AF-A0A7Y8HA90-F1
#
_cell.length_a   1.000
_cell.length_b   1.000
_cell.length_c   1.000
_cell.angle_alpha   90.00
_cell.angle_beta   90.00
_cell.angle_gamma   90.00
#
_symmetry.space_group_name_H-M   'P 1'
#
loop_
_entity.id
_entity.type
_entity.pdbx_description
1 polymer ?
#
loop_
_entity_poly.entity_id
_entity_poly.type
_entity_poly.pdbx_seq_one_letter_code
_entity_poly.pdbx_strand_id
1 'polypeptide(L)'
;MMVAHSLEEPPLVKGGLWGIGRLGKRITDALYFFKEKVIHPLQSEESEILGLATWAMGETSFKPALKFLKSLMNRKENVCIYIEGNFIEKTLEEWAKESIDKIEL
;
A
#
# COMPACT_ATOMS: atom_id res chain seq x y z
N MET A 1 15.88 -5.74 -3.79
CA MET A 1 15.82 -5.06 -2.47
C MET A 1 15.14 -6.00 -1.50
N MET A 2 15.67 -6.17 -0.28
CA MET A 2 15.14 -7.11 0.73
C MET A 2 13.63 -6.94 0.95
N VAL A 3 13.15 -5.69 0.96
CA VAL A 3 11.74 -5.32 1.14
C VAL A 3 10.81 -5.81 0.01
N ALA A 4 11.30 -6.01 -1.21
CA ALA A 4 10.47 -6.58 -2.28
C ALA A 4 10.27 -8.09 -2.11
N HIS A 5 11.26 -8.79 -1.54
CA HIS A 5 11.19 -10.23 -1.27
C HIS A 5 10.35 -10.53 -0.03
N SER A 6 10.26 -9.61 0.93
CA SER A 6 9.31 -9.78 2.05
C SER A 6 7.84 -9.81 1.61
N LEU A 7 7.52 -9.36 0.39
CA LEU A 7 6.16 -9.45 -0.16
C LEU A 7 5.81 -10.85 -0.69
N GLU A 8 6.81 -11.73 -0.81
CA GLU A 8 6.64 -13.12 -1.27
C GLU A 8 6.43 -14.08 -0.09
N GLU A 9 6.80 -13.67 1.13
CA GLU A 9 6.71 -14.46 2.34
C GLU A 9 5.51 -14.00 3.18
N PRO A 10 4.43 -14.81 3.32
CA PRO A 10 3.19 -14.39 3.99
C PRO A 10 3.36 -13.72 5.36
N PRO A 11 4.25 -14.21 6.26
CA PRO A 11 4.47 -13.57 7.56
C PRO A 11 5.05 -12.16 7.49
N LEU A 12 5.72 -11.82 6.39
CA LEU A 12 6.49 -10.58 6.25
C LEU A 12 5.76 -9.51 5.42
N VAL A 13 4.70 -9.86 4.70
CA VAL A 13 3.98 -8.96 3.78
C VAL A 13 3.56 -7.67 4.48
N LYS A 14 2.89 -7.77 5.64
CA LYS A 14 2.38 -6.60 6.38
C LYS A 14 3.51 -5.65 6.80
N GLY A 15 4.58 -6.20 7.36
CA GLY A 15 5.77 -5.42 7.77
C GLY A 15 6.50 -4.81 6.57
N GLY A 16 6.61 -5.55 5.46
CA GLY A 16 7.19 -5.07 4.20
C GLY A 16 6.43 -3.89 3.62
N LEU A 17 5.10 -4.01 3.50
CA LEU A 17 4.22 -2.94 3.03
C LEU A 17 4.29 -1.71 3.94
N TRP A 18 4.29 -1.92 5.25
CA TRP A 18 4.44 -0.84 6.21
C TRP A 18 5.76 -0.09 6.01
N GLY A 19 6.86 -0.84 5.86
CA GLY A 19 8.18 -0.29 5.57
C GLY A 19 8.23 0.49 4.26
N ILE A 20 7.56 0.00 3.21
CA ILE A 20 7.44 0.72 1.93
C ILE A 20 6.77 2.08 2.15
N GLY A 21 5.62 2.11 2.81
CA GLY A 21 4.91 3.37 3.06
C GLY A 21 5.71 4.35 3.92
N ARG A 22 6.45 3.87 4.94
CA ARG A 22 7.31 4.75 5.76
C ARG A 22 8.50 5.32 5.01
N LEU A 23 9.08 4.56 4.09
CA LEU A 23 10.18 5.03 3.25
C LEU A 23 9.67 6.00 2.16
N GLY A 24 8.43 5.82 1.72
CA GLY A 24 7.73 6.72 0.81
C GLY A 24 8.48 6.94 -0.50
N LYS A 25 8.43 8.18 -1.02
CA LYS A 25 9.04 8.57 -2.30
C LYS A 25 10.53 8.24 -2.45
N ARG A 26 11.27 8.01 -1.35
CA ARG A 26 12.71 7.72 -1.37
C ARG A 26 13.06 6.39 -2.05
N ILE A 27 12.11 5.47 -2.13
CA ILE A 27 12.33 4.13 -2.69
C ILE A 27 11.53 3.86 -3.97
N THR A 28 10.85 4.87 -4.53
CA THR A 28 9.96 4.70 -5.67
C THR A 28 10.65 4.03 -6.86
N ASP A 29 11.90 4.40 -7.18
CA ASP A 29 12.66 3.78 -8.27
C ASP A 29 12.86 2.27 -8.05
N ALA A 30 13.12 1.86 -6.81
CA ALA A 30 13.21 0.44 -6.47
C ALA A 30 11.86 -0.27 -6.62
N LEU A 31 10.75 0.39 -6.30
CA LEU A 31 9.41 -0.18 -6.51
C LEU A 31 9.11 -0.39 -7.99
N TYR A 32 9.51 0.54 -8.86
CA TYR A 32 9.38 0.36 -10.30
C TYR A 32 10.21 -0.82 -10.81
N PHE A 33 11.42 -1.01 -10.29
CA PHE A 33 12.25 -2.18 -10.64
C PHE A 33 11.59 -3.51 -10.22
N PHE A 34 10.91 -3.54 -9.07
CA PHE A 34 10.23 -4.73 -8.54
C PHE A 34 8.70 -4.71 -8.75
N LYS A 35 8.21 -3.99 -9.77
CA LYS A 35 6.80 -3.68 -9.97
C LYS A 35 5.85 -4.87 -9.80
N GLU A 36 6.14 -6.01 -10.42
CA GLU A 36 5.27 -7.18 -10.35
C GLU A 36 5.08 -7.70 -8.93
N LYS A 37 6.16 -7.69 -8.13
CA LYS A 37 6.12 -8.10 -6.72
C LYS A 37 5.38 -7.09 -5.85
N VAL A 38 5.52 -5.80 -6.17
CA VAL A 38 4.88 -4.70 -5.43
C VAL A 38 3.38 -4.64 -5.70
N ILE A 39 2.93 -5.03 -6.89
CA ILE A 39 1.50 -5.06 -7.25
C ILE A 39 0.79 -6.28 -6.65
N HIS A 40 1.48 -7.42 -6.49
CA HIS A 40 0.85 -8.66 -6.03
C HIS A 40 0.00 -8.51 -4.74
N PRO A 41 0.46 -7.81 -3.68
CA PRO A 41 -0.36 -7.60 -2.48
C PRO A 41 -1.68 -6.82 -2.71
N LEU A 42 -1.79 -6.01 -3.77
CA LEU A 42 -3.04 -5.30 -4.13
C LEU A 42 -4.14 -6.23 -4.64
N GLN A 43 -3.84 -7.52 -4.83
CA GLN A 43 -4.79 -8.55 -5.25
C GLN A 43 -5.22 -9.45 -4.08
N SER A 44 -4.75 -9.18 -2.85
CA SER A 44 -5.13 -9.94 -1.66
C SER A 44 -6.63 -9.78 -1.35
N GLU A 45 -7.24 -10.82 -0.79
CA GLU A 45 -8.59 -10.74 -0.22
C GLU A 45 -8.59 -10.19 1.22
N GLU A 46 -7.43 -10.19 1.88
CA GLU A 46 -7.28 -9.71 3.25
C GLU A 46 -7.29 -8.17 3.30
N SER A 47 -8.30 -7.61 3.95
CA SER A 47 -8.48 -6.15 4.07
C SER A 47 -7.26 -5.45 4.68
N GLU A 48 -6.59 -6.06 5.67
CA GLU A 48 -5.38 -5.47 6.27
C GLU A 48 -4.23 -5.34 5.26
N ILE A 49 -4.02 -6.35 4.42
CA ILE A 49 -2.98 -6.33 3.38
C ILE A 49 -3.34 -5.28 2.33
N LEU A 50 -4.60 -5.24 1.90
CA LEU A 50 -5.08 -4.24 0.94
C LEU A 50 -4.93 -2.82 1.47
N GLY A 51 -5.26 -2.57 2.73
CA GLY A 51 -5.16 -1.24 3.32
C GLY A 51 -3.70 -0.79 3.46
N LEU A 52 -2.82 -1.67 3.95
CA LEU A 52 -1.38 -1.39 4.02
C LEU A 52 -0.77 -1.16 2.64
N ALA A 53 -1.12 -1.99 1.66
CA ALA A 53 -0.64 -1.83 0.29
C ALA A 53 -1.14 -0.50 -0.30
N THR A 54 -2.42 -0.20 -0.13
CA THR A 54 -3.04 1.05 -0.59
C THR A 54 -2.31 2.26 -0.04
N TRP A 55 -2.18 2.34 1.28
CA TRP A 55 -1.46 3.42 1.95
C TRP A 55 -0.02 3.54 1.45
N ALA A 56 0.72 2.43 1.36
CA ALA A 56 2.10 2.41 0.90
C ALA A 56 2.26 2.93 -0.54
N MET A 57 1.31 2.62 -1.43
CA MET A 57 1.33 3.13 -2.81
C MET A 57 1.09 4.64 -2.87
N GLY A 58 0.23 5.17 -1.99
CA GLY A 58 0.02 6.60 -1.83
C GLY A 58 1.29 7.34 -1.38
N GLU A 59 1.94 6.86 -0.32
CA GLU A 59 3.17 7.48 0.24
C GLU A 59 4.36 7.50 -0.74
N THR A 60 4.35 6.57 -1.69
CA THR A 60 5.41 6.41 -2.69
C THR A 60 5.08 7.08 -4.03
N SER A 61 3.88 7.66 -4.17
CA SER A 61 3.32 8.14 -5.43
C SER A 61 3.42 7.12 -6.58
N PHE A 62 3.21 5.82 -6.28
CA PHE A 62 3.41 4.72 -7.22
C PHE A 62 2.25 4.61 -8.23
N LYS A 63 2.39 5.29 -9.38
CA LYS A 63 1.35 5.38 -10.43
C LYS A 63 0.77 4.04 -10.92
N PRO A 64 1.53 2.93 -11.07
CA PRO A 64 0.97 1.67 -11.51
C PRO A 64 -0.13 1.11 -10.62
N ALA A 65 -0.21 1.53 -9.34
CA ALA A 65 -1.26 1.11 -8.43
C ALA A 65 -2.63 1.74 -8.69
N LEU A 66 -2.71 2.85 -9.44
CA LEU A 66 -3.95 3.63 -9.60
C LEU A 66 -5.17 2.80 -10.03
N LYS A 67 -4.98 1.86 -10.96
CA LYS A 67 -6.08 0.99 -11.42
C LYS A 67 -6.65 0.14 -10.27
N PHE A 68 -5.77 -0.38 -9.40
CA PHE A 68 -6.15 -1.18 -8.25
C PHE A 68 -6.82 -0.31 -7.17
N LEU A 69 -6.25 0.85 -6.88
CA LEU A 69 -6.83 1.78 -5.89
C LEU A 69 -8.26 2.20 -6.28
N LYS A 70 -8.50 2.49 -7.57
CA LYS A 70 -9.85 2.82 -8.06
C LYS A 70 -10.85 1.68 -7.89
N SER A 71 -10.40 0.42 -7.86
CA SER A 71 -11.28 -0.73 -7.60
C SER A 71 -11.71 -0.85 -6.13
N LEU A 72 -10.99 -0.22 -5.20
CA LEU A 72 -11.27 -0.26 -3.76
C LEU A 72 -12.27 0.81 -3.30
N MET A 73 -12.71 1.70 -4.18
CA MET A 73 -13.61 2.82 -3.87
C MET A 73 -15.00 2.42 -3.35
N ASN A 74 -15.36 1.13 -3.39
CA ASN A 74 -16.63 0.61 -2.87
C ASN A 74 -16.46 -0.30 -1.63
N ARG A 75 -15.23 -0.45 -1.12
CA ARG A 75 -14.88 -1.34 -0.01
C ARG A 75 -14.95 -0.56 1.31
N LYS A 76 -15.85 -0.97 2.20
CA LYS A 76 -16.16 -0.28 3.47
C LYS A 76 -15.57 -0.95 4.71
N GLU A 77 -14.74 -1.96 4.52
CA GLU A 77 -14.05 -2.62 5.61
C GLU A 77 -13.07 -1.65 6.27
N ASN A 78 -13.09 -1.61 7.60
CA ASN A 78 -12.16 -0.80 8.37
C ASN A 78 -10.79 -1.45 8.38
N VAL A 79 -9.75 -0.63 8.19
CA VAL A 79 -8.36 -1.02 8.33
C VAL A 79 -7.64 0.00 9.20
N CYS A 80 -6.97 -0.52 10.21
CA CYS A 80 -6.19 0.26 11.15
C CYS A 80 -4.70 0.18 10.78
N ILE A 81 -4.06 1.32 10.55
CA ILE A 81 -2.64 1.41 10.18
C ILE A 81 -1.91 2.25 11.23
N TYR A 82 -0.77 1.76 11.71
CA TYR A 82 0.10 2.50 12.62
C TYR A 82 0.94 3.51 11.84
N ILE A 83 0.73 4.81 12.06
CA ILE A 83 1.42 5.89 11.37
C ILE A 83 1.91 6.88 12.43
N GLU A 84 3.24 7.08 12.48
CA GLU A 84 3.86 8.13 13.30
C GLU A 84 3.44 8.14 14.78
N GLY A 85 3.39 6.96 15.41
CA GLY A 85 3.01 6.86 16.82
C GLY A 85 1.53 6.64 17.07
N ASN A 86 0.69 6.69 16.03
CA ASN A 86 -0.76 6.65 16.17
C ASN A 86 -1.36 5.51 15.35
N PHE A 87 -2.40 4.88 15.88
CA PHE A 87 -3.24 3.96 15.13
C PHE A 87 -4.35 4.75 14.45
N ILE A 88 -4.35 4.77 13.12
CA ILE A 88 -5.34 5.47 12.32
C ILE A 88 -6.27 4.43 11.71
N GLU A 89 -7.54 4.47 12.09
CA GLU A 89 -8.59 3.62 11.53
C GLU A 89 -9.38 4.39 10.48
N LYS A 90 -9.47 3.83 9.28
CA LYS A 90 -10.29 4.32 8.16
C LYS A 90 -10.82 3.13 7.36
N THR A 91 -11.84 3.38 6.56
CA THR A 91 -12.31 2.41 5.56
C THR A 91 -11.28 2.25 4.43
N LEU A 92 -11.31 1.10 3.75
CA LEU A 92 -10.49 0.89 2.54
C LEU A 92 -10.76 1.95 1.46
N GLU A 93 -12.01 2.38 1.29
CA GLU A 93 -12.40 3.48 0.41
C GLU A 93 -11.65 4.78 0.75
N GLU A 94 -11.63 5.17 2.03
CA GLU A 94 -10.95 6.39 2.48
C GLU A 94 -9.42 6.29 2.28
N TRP A 95 -8.82 5.14 2.59
CA TRP A 95 -7.40 4.91 2.31
C TRP A 95 -7.08 4.98 0.82
N ALA A 96 -7.94 4.41 -0.03
CA ALA A 96 -7.78 4.43 -1.47
C ALA A 96 -7.88 5.84 -2.02
N LYS A 97 -8.90 6.60 -1.59
CA LYS A 97 -9.09 8.00 -1.99
C LYS A 97 -7.87 8.86 -1.65
N GLU A 98 -7.42 8.82 -0.41
CA GLU A 98 -6.23 9.58 0.02
C GLU A 98 -4.98 9.18 -0.76
N SER A 99 -4.83 7.89 -1.05
CA SER A 99 -3.68 7.38 -1.81
C SER A 99 -3.72 7.81 -3.28
N ILE A 100 -4.90 7.84 -3.90
CA ILE A 100 -5.08 8.34 -5.26
C ILE A 100 -4.73 9.83 -5.31
N ASP A 101 -5.24 10.63 -4.37
CA ASP A 101 -4.95 12.06 -4.28
C ASP A 101 -3.43 12.31 -4.18
N LYS A 102 -2.70 11.53 -3.37
CA LYS A 102 -1.23 11.60 -3.24
C LYS A 102 -0.45 11.21 -4.49
N ILE A 103 -1.03 10.37 -5.36
CA ILE A 103 -0.38 9.92 -6.61
C ILE A 103 -0.66 10.91 -7.75
N GLU A 104 -1.83 11.56 -7.75
CA GLU A 104 -2.25 12.52 -8.77
C GLU A 104 -1.72 13.95 -8.52
N LEU A 105 -1.31 14.27 -7.27
CA LEU A 105 -0.54 15.47 -6.89
C LEU A 105 0.92 15.44 -7.38
#